data_AF-F9XQA1-F1
#
_entry.id   AF-F9XQA1-F1
#
_cell.length_a   1.000
_cell.length_b   1.000
_cell.length_c   1.000
_cell.angle_alpha   90.00
_cell.angle_beta   90.00
_cell.angle_gamma   90.00
#
_symmetry.space_group_name_H-M   'P 1'
#
loop_
_entity.id
_entity.type
_entity.pdbx_description
1 polymer ?
#
loop_
_entity_poly.entity_id
_entity_poly.type
_entity_poly.pdbx_seq_one_letter_code
_entity_poly.pdbx_strand_id
1 'polypeptide(L)'
;LPGATKALTYLQSKRIPFILLTNGGGKSEQERVADLQDKLGVPLSTSNFIQSHTPFADMTHHHDQTVLVAGGDRDKCQRVAEGYGFKSVVTPGDILTAYPDIWPFAKVFRDYYSSFAKPLPHPIATDITHDLTSRLKIDAIFVYNDPRDWGLDASIILDTLLSHAGYIGTLSSKNGDTSLPNNGYLQDSPPPLYYSNPDLWWASSYHASRLGQGGFAAAFSGLWAAATNGAALTNTQTFGKPHQGTYEFAERILMRYRKGLVGQVGLNAPLRRVFMVGDNPESDIKGANRYKSGSGVRWSSVLVKTGVWREGTAPSEASEYTVDGVWDAV
;
A
#
# COMPACT_ATOMS: atom_id res chain seq x y z
N LEU A 1 12.77 -17.01 9.39
CA LEU A 1 11.89 -17.99 10.05
C LEU A 1 12.45 -19.39 9.82
N PRO A 2 12.52 -20.25 10.85
CA PRO A 2 12.86 -21.66 10.66
C PRO A 2 11.96 -22.32 9.60
N GLY A 3 12.52 -23.21 8.77
CA GLY A 3 11.77 -23.96 7.75
C GLY A 3 11.42 -23.21 6.46
N ALA A 4 11.55 -21.89 6.39
CA ALA A 4 11.17 -21.10 5.20
C ALA A 4 11.96 -21.49 3.93
N THR A 5 13.29 -21.59 4.01
CA THR A 5 14.14 -22.07 2.90
C THR A 5 13.71 -23.47 2.45
N LYS A 6 13.49 -24.38 3.41
CA LYS A 6 13.07 -25.77 3.12
C LYS A 6 11.73 -25.83 2.40
N ALA A 7 10.75 -25.04 2.86
CA ALA A 7 9.42 -24.94 2.24
C ALA A 7 9.49 -24.45 0.79
N LEU A 8 10.17 -23.32 0.55
CA LEU A 8 10.28 -22.75 -0.79
C LEU A 8 11.08 -23.66 -1.75
N THR A 9 12.20 -24.23 -1.30
CA THR A 9 12.97 -25.19 -2.09
C THR A 9 12.15 -26.42 -2.44
N TYR A 10 11.34 -26.92 -1.51
CA TYR A 10 10.44 -28.05 -1.77
C TYR A 10 9.42 -27.71 -2.85
N LEU A 11 8.69 -26.59 -2.72
CA LEU A 11 7.70 -26.14 -3.70
C LEU A 11 8.33 -26.02 -5.09
N GLN A 12 9.51 -25.41 -5.20
CA GLN A 12 10.24 -25.29 -6.47
C GLN A 12 10.66 -26.65 -7.04
N SER A 13 11.22 -27.54 -6.21
CA SER A 13 11.66 -28.88 -6.64
C SER A 13 10.51 -29.73 -7.17
N LYS A 14 9.31 -29.55 -6.61
CA LYS A 14 8.07 -30.23 -7.02
C LYS A 14 7.30 -29.47 -8.09
N ARG A 15 7.80 -28.32 -8.55
CA ARG A 15 7.13 -27.41 -9.50
C ARG A 15 5.71 -27.03 -9.06
N ILE A 16 5.49 -26.90 -7.76
CA ILE A 16 4.23 -26.43 -7.19
C ILE A 16 4.20 -24.90 -7.36
N PRO A 17 3.24 -24.33 -8.11
CA PRO A 17 3.15 -22.88 -8.30
C PRO A 17 2.81 -22.18 -6.99
N PHE A 18 3.54 -21.12 -6.67
CA PHE A 18 3.28 -20.27 -5.52
C PHE A 18 3.57 -18.80 -5.86
N ILE A 19 2.94 -17.91 -5.11
CA ILE A 19 3.25 -16.48 -5.07
C ILE A 19 3.56 -16.07 -3.64
N LEU A 20 4.32 -15.01 -3.48
CA LEU A 20 4.55 -14.34 -2.21
C LEU A 20 3.71 -13.07 -2.18
N LEU A 21 2.72 -13.02 -1.30
CA LEU A 21 1.80 -11.89 -1.14
C LEU A 21 2.00 -11.21 0.22
N THR A 22 2.54 -9.99 0.20
CA THR A 22 2.81 -9.21 1.42
C THR A 22 2.11 -7.86 1.40
N ASN A 23 1.60 -7.44 2.56
CA ASN A 23 1.15 -6.07 2.79
C ASN A 23 2.33 -5.13 3.14
N GLY A 24 3.55 -5.66 3.26
CA GLY A 24 4.75 -4.84 3.34
C GLY A 24 5.09 -4.18 2.00
N GLY A 25 5.79 -3.04 2.08
CA GLY A 25 6.10 -2.23 0.91
C GLY A 25 7.33 -1.34 1.08
N GLY A 26 7.49 -0.41 0.15
CA GLY A 26 8.46 0.71 0.24
C GLY A 26 9.79 0.48 -0.47
N LYS A 27 9.92 -0.62 -1.20
CA LYS A 27 11.03 -0.93 -2.11
C LYS A 27 10.44 -1.49 -3.40
N SER A 28 11.19 -1.43 -4.49
CA SER A 28 10.81 -2.13 -5.72
C SER A 28 10.77 -3.64 -5.50
N GLU A 29 9.96 -4.33 -6.30
CA GLU A 29 9.89 -5.80 -6.27
C GLU A 29 11.27 -6.42 -6.51
N GLN A 30 12.09 -5.81 -7.38
CA GLN A 30 13.45 -6.27 -7.68
C GLN A 30 14.35 -6.20 -6.45
N GLU A 31 14.38 -5.05 -5.75
CA GLU A 31 15.19 -4.90 -4.53
C GLU A 31 14.70 -5.86 -3.45
N ARG A 32 13.38 -6.01 -3.31
CA ARG A 32 12.80 -6.88 -2.28
C ARG A 32 13.02 -8.36 -2.57
N VAL A 33 12.93 -8.78 -3.83
CA VAL A 33 13.26 -10.14 -4.26
C VAL A 33 14.74 -10.42 -3.99
N ALA A 34 15.65 -9.51 -4.35
CA ALA A 34 17.08 -9.65 -4.07
C ALA A 34 17.35 -9.85 -2.56
N ASP A 35 16.80 -8.97 -1.71
CA ASP A 35 16.89 -9.10 -0.24
C ASP A 35 16.42 -10.47 0.27
N LEU A 36 15.35 -11.01 -0.31
CA LEU A 36 14.78 -12.30 0.09
C LEU A 36 15.64 -13.47 -0.39
N GLN A 37 16.17 -13.41 -1.61
CA GLN A 37 17.09 -14.42 -2.13
C GLN A 37 18.33 -14.54 -1.25
N ASP A 38 18.95 -13.41 -0.88
CA ASP A 38 20.15 -13.39 -0.04
C ASP A 38 19.89 -14.00 1.34
N LYS A 39 18.70 -13.77 1.92
CA LYS A 39 18.33 -14.29 3.24
C LYS A 39 17.93 -15.76 3.23
N LEU A 40 17.29 -16.21 2.16
CA LEU A 40 16.69 -17.55 2.10
C LEU A 40 17.57 -18.55 1.35
N GLY A 41 18.51 -18.08 0.51
CA GLY A 41 19.33 -18.93 -0.35
C GLY A 41 18.53 -19.63 -1.44
N VAL A 42 17.39 -19.06 -1.84
CA VAL A 42 16.44 -19.66 -2.81
C VAL A 42 16.23 -18.68 -3.97
N PRO A 43 16.31 -19.12 -5.24
CA PRO A 43 16.02 -18.25 -6.38
C PRO A 43 14.57 -17.76 -6.34
N LEU A 44 14.33 -16.46 -6.47
CA LEU A 44 13.02 -15.84 -6.49
C LEU A 44 12.94 -14.86 -7.66
N SER A 45 11.72 -14.56 -8.10
CA SER A 45 11.48 -13.67 -9.24
C SER A 45 10.40 -12.66 -8.89
N THR A 46 10.45 -11.49 -9.53
CA THR A 46 9.36 -10.52 -9.44
C THR A 46 8.06 -11.05 -10.06
N SER A 47 8.13 -12.07 -10.92
CA SER A 47 6.96 -12.69 -11.56
C SER A 47 6.00 -13.40 -10.61
N ASN A 48 6.42 -13.72 -9.38
CA ASN A 48 5.60 -14.33 -8.36
C ASN A 48 5.68 -13.60 -7.00
N PHE A 49 5.98 -12.31 -7.03
CA PHE A 49 6.13 -11.48 -5.84
C PHE A 49 5.18 -10.27 -5.90
N ILE A 50 4.42 -10.05 -4.83
CA ILE A 50 3.40 -9.01 -4.75
C ILE A 50 3.53 -8.30 -3.40
N GLN A 51 3.75 -7.01 -3.45
CA GLN A 51 3.77 -6.07 -2.32
C GLN A 51 2.44 -5.31 -2.25
N SER A 52 2.25 -4.57 -1.16
CA SER A 52 1.05 -3.74 -0.94
C SER A 52 0.76 -2.77 -2.09
N HIS A 53 1.80 -2.14 -2.62
CA HIS A 53 1.70 -1.15 -3.69
C HIS A 53 1.78 -1.74 -5.11
N THR A 54 2.09 -3.02 -5.29
CA THR A 54 2.20 -3.64 -6.62
C THR A 54 0.93 -3.49 -7.47
N PRO A 55 -0.31 -3.54 -6.91
CA PRO A 55 -1.52 -3.27 -7.68
C PRO A 55 -1.60 -1.86 -8.29
N PHE A 56 -0.88 -0.88 -7.74
CA PHE A 56 -0.85 0.48 -8.30
C PHE A 56 -0.21 0.53 -9.70
N ALA A 57 0.58 -0.48 -10.08
CA ALA A 57 1.12 -0.58 -11.44
C ALA A 57 0.05 -0.72 -12.54
N ASP A 58 -1.15 -1.20 -12.17
CA ASP A 58 -2.28 -1.32 -13.11
C ASP A 58 -3.13 -0.03 -13.17
N MET A 59 -2.82 1.00 -12.38
CA MET A 59 -3.59 2.25 -12.33
C MET A 59 -3.18 3.24 -13.42
N THR A 60 -3.20 2.76 -14.66
CA THR A 60 -2.70 3.48 -15.85
C THR A 60 -3.39 4.81 -16.11
N HIS A 61 -4.63 4.98 -15.64
CA HIS A 61 -5.38 6.24 -15.74
C HIS A 61 -4.76 7.41 -14.95
N HIS A 62 -3.87 7.12 -13.99
CA HIS A 62 -3.12 8.13 -13.25
C HIS A 62 -1.69 8.34 -13.79
N HIS A 63 -1.23 7.59 -14.80
CA HIS A 63 0.17 7.64 -15.23
C HIS A 63 0.58 8.98 -15.86
N ASP A 64 -0.36 9.66 -16.52
CA ASP A 64 -0.14 10.97 -17.15
C ASP A 64 -0.47 12.15 -16.23
N GLN A 65 -0.89 11.88 -15.00
CA GLN A 65 -1.28 12.87 -14.01
C GLN A 65 -0.17 13.16 -13.01
N THR A 66 -0.29 14.24 -12.25
CA THR A 66 0.62 14.51 -11.12
C THR A 66 0.07 13.85 -9.86
N VAL A 67 0.82 12.91 -9.30
CA VAL A 67 0.41 12.16 -8.11
C VAL A 67 1.28 12.50 -6.91
N LEU A 68 0.66 12.56 -5.73
CA LEU A 68 1.35 12.68 -4.45
C LEU A 68 1.62 11.27 -3.90
N VAL A 69 2.88 10.88 -3.74
CA VAL A 69 3.29 9.61 -3.15
C VAL A 69 3.87 9.84 -1.76
N ALA A 70 3.17 9.34 -0.75
CA ALA A 70 3.52 9.44 0.66
C ALA A 70 4.11 8.15 1.21
N GLY A 71 4.97 8.34 2.23
CA GLY A 71 5.63 7.31 3.00
C GLY A 71 6.71 6.49 2.32
N GLY A 72 7.27 5.55 3.09
CA GLY A 72 8.47 4.79 2.74
C GLY A 72 9.78 5.46 3.19
N ASP A 73 10.90 4.82 2.83
CA ASP A 73 12.22 5.32 3.17
C ASP A 73 12.77 6.16 2.01
N ARG A 74 13.14 7.42 2.30
CA ARG A 74 13.65 8.39 1.32
C ARG A 74 12.73 8.51 0.09
N ASP A 75 13.30 8.57 -1.10
CA ASP A 75 12.62 8.63 -2.40
C ASP A 75 12.27 7.25 -2.97
N LYS A 76 12.37 6.16 -2.20
CA LYS A 76 12.17 4.81 -2.74
C LYS A 76 10.76 4.61 -3.31
N CYS A 77 9.72 5.04 -2.60
CA CYS A 77 8.35 4.93 -3.12
C CYS A 77 8.13 5.80 -4.37
N GLN A 78 8.75 6.99 -4.43
CA GLN A 78 8.72 7.83 -5.62
C GLN A 78 9.31 7.09 -6.83
N ARG A 79 10.46 6.45 -6.67
CA ARG A 79 11.09 5.65 -7.74
C ARG A 79 10.29 4.41 -8.11
N VAL A 80 9.59 3.78 -7.15
CA VAL A 80 8.69 2.65 -7.45
C VAL A 80 7.52 3.11 -8.31
N ALA A 81 6.88 4.23 -7.96
CA ALA A 81 5.82 4.82 -8.77
C ALA A 81 6.31 5.17 -10.18
N GLU A 82 7.47 5.82 -10.30
CA GLU A 82 8.09 6.10 -11.60
C GLU A 82 8.34 4.82 -12.41
N GLY A 83 8.83 3.75 -11.76
CA GLY A 83 9.05 2.44 -12.37
C GLY A 83 7.77 1.73 -12.82
N TYR A 84 6.61 2.05 -12.22
CA TYR A 84 5.30 1.58 -12.66
C TYR A 84 4.74 2.37 -13.86
N GLY A 85 5.31 3.54 -14.15
CA GLY A 85 4.94 4.36 -15.30
C GLY A 85 4.28 5.70 -14.95
N PHE A 86 4.19 6.07 -13.66
CA PHE A 86 3.74 7.40 -13.26
C PHE A 86 4.77 8.45 -13.69
N LYS A 87 4.35 9.40 -14.54
CA LYS A 87 5.26 10.37 -15.17
C LYS A 87 5.61 11.56 -14.28
N SER A 88 4.71 11.96 -13.39
CA SER A 88 4.90 13.09 -12.49
C SER A 88 4.56 12.67 -11.06
N VAL A 89 5.60 12.43 -10.26
CA VAL A 89 5.48 11.93 -8.89
C VAL A 89 6.08 12.94 -7.92
N VAL A 90 5.24 13.51 -7.08
CA VAL A 90 5.62 14.46 -6.02
C VAL A 90 5.55 13.77 -4.67
N THR A 91 6.48 14.08 -3.77
CA THR A 91 6.47 13.60 -2.37
C THR A 91 6.23 14.76 -1.40
N PRO A 92 5.76 14.48 -0.17
CA PRO A 92 5.73 15.50 0.88
C PRO A 92 7.10 16.14 1.16
N GLY A 93 8.19 15.39 0.97
CA GLY A 93 9.56 15.89 1.10
C GLY A 93 9.94 16.90 0.01
N ASP A 94 9.46 16.70 -1.23
CA ASP A 94 9.66 17.65 -2.34
C ASP A 94 8.98 18.99 -2.04
N ILE A 95 7.73 18.92 -1.56
CA ILE A 95 6.94 20.10 -1.17
C ILE A 95 7.59 20.83 -0.01
N LEU A 96 7.96 20.12 1.06
CA LEU A 96 8.64 20.72 2.22
C LEU A 96 9.95 21.40 1.84
N THR A 97 10.73 20.79 0.95
CA THR A 97 12.02 21.35 0.53
C THR A 97 11.84 22.64 -0.27
N ALA A 98 10.83 22.70 -1.14
CA ALA A 98 10.49 23.90 -1.90
C ALA A 98 9.82 24.99 -1.06
N TYR A 99 9.00 24.61 -0.08
CA TYR A 99 8.22 25.52 0.77
C TYR A 99 8.32 25.12 2.26
N PRO A 100 9.44 25.42 2.94
CA PRO A 100 9.70 24.92 4.30
C PRO A 100 8.68 25.33 5.36
N ASP A 101 8.00 26.46 5.16
CA ASP A 101 7.04 27.02 6.11
C ASP A 101 5.68 26.28 6.08
N ILE A 102 5.45 25.39 5.11
CA ILE A 102 4.22 24.56 5.08
C ILE A 102 4.12 23.62 6.28
N TRP A 103 5.27 23.19 6.83
CA TRP A 103 5.35 22.40 8.05
C TRP A 103 6.55 22.84 8.89
N PRO A 104 6.40 23.89 9.73
CA PRO A 104 7.53 24.53 10.43
C PRO A 104 8.19 23.61 11.47
N PHE A 105 7.53 22.51 11.83
CA PHE A 105 8.04 21.50 12.77
C PHE A 105 9.03 20.51 12.14
N ALA A 106 9.24 20.56 10.82
CA ALA A 106 10.12 19.66 10.09
C ALA A 106 11.62 19.97 10.23
N LYS A 107 12.02 20.90 11.13
CA LYS A 107 13.41 21.38 11.21
C LYS A 107 14.44 20.25 11.32
N VAL A 108 14.13 19.20 12.07
CA VAL A 108 15.01 18.02 12.26
C VAL A 108 15.05 17.07 11.05
N PHE A 109 14.09 17.18 10.13
CA PHE A 109 14.00 16.37 8.91
C PHE A 109 14.44 17.13 7.65
N ARG A 110 14.80 18.42 7.73
CA ARG A 110 15.20 19.21 6.55
C ARG A 110 16.38 18.61 5.79
N ASP A 111 17.44 18.22 6.50
CA ASP A 111 18.62 17.61 5.86
C ASP A 111 18.32 16.22 5.31
N TYR A 112 17.37 15.51 5.93
CA TYR A 112 16.89 14.23 5.41
C TYR A 112 16.24 14.45 4.04
N TYR A 113 15.17 15.25 3.97
CA TYR A 113 14.42 15.47 2.74
C TYR A 113 15.23 16.18 1.64
N SER A 114 16.00 17.21 1.97
CA SER A 114 16.77 17.96 0.97
C SER A 114 17.83 17.11 0.25
N SER A 115 18.28 16.00 0.85
CA SER A 115 19.26 15.09 0.25
C SER A 115 18.73 14.26 -0.92
N PHE A 116 17.41 14.17 -1.11
CA PHE A 116 16.79 13.38 -2.18
C PHE A 116 15.56 14.02 -2.82
N ALA A 117 15.10 15.17 -2.31
CA ALA A 117 13.98 15.90 -2.87
C ALA A 117 14.24 16.33 -4.33
N LYS A 118 13.20 16.23 -5.16
CA LYS A 118 13.20 16.68 -6.54
C LYS A 118 12.50 18.05 -6.64
N PRO A 119 12.87 18.89 -7.63
CA PRO A 119 12.11 20.09 -7.94
C PRO A 119 10.65 19.75 -8.24
N LEU A 120 9.72 20.59 -7.78
CA LEU A 120 8.31 20.44 -8.11
C LEU A 120 8.08 20.70 -9.60
N PRO A 121 7.13 19.98 -10.26
CA PRO A 121 6.81 20.20 -11.67
C PRO A 121 6.23 21.60 -11.91
N HIS A 122 5.53 22.14 -10.92
CA HIS A 122 4.98 23.49 -10.91
C HIS A 122 5.07 24.08 -9.49
N PRO A 123 5.13 25.42 -9.34
CA PRO A 123 5.07 26.05 -8.02
C PRO A 123 3.68 25.87 -7.38
N ILE A 124 3.64 25.88 -6.04
CA ILE A 124 2.39 25.90 -5.27
C ILE A 124 1.60 27.19 -5.56
N ALA A 125 0.27 27.13 -5.46
CA ALA A 125 -0.57 28.31 -5.58
C ALA A 125 -0.41 29.20 -4.33
N THR A 126 -0.17 30.49 -4.53
CA THR A 126 -0.09 31.49 -3.45
C THR A 126 -1.27 32.45 -3.44
N ASP A 127 -2.11 32.38 -4.48
CA ASP A 127 -3.35 33.15 -4.63
C ASP A 127 -4.29 32.37 -5.58
N ILE A 128 -5.57 32.28 -5.23
CA ILE A 128 -6.62 31.61 -6.00
C ILE A 128 -7.21 32.50 -7.11
N THR A 129 -6.88 33.80 -7.15
CA THR A 129 -7.40 34.75 -8.14
C THR A 129 -6.77 34.64 -9.53
N HIS A 130 -5.69 33.84 -9.67
CA HIS A 130 -4.93 33.70 -10.91
C HIS A 130 -5.18 32.36 -11.61
N ASP A 131 -4.79 32.30 -12.88
CA ASP A 131 -4.78 31.07 -13.68
C ASP A 131 -3.97 29.95 -12.98
N LEU A 132 -4.69 28.93 -12.50
CA LEU A 132 -4.13 27.79 -11.78
C LEU A 132 -3.46 26.77 -12.70
N THR A 133 -3.57 26.89 -14.03
CA THR A 133 -2.98 25.91 -14.98
C THR A 133 -1.46 25.80 -14.88
N SER A 134 -0.80 26.84 -14.36
CA SER A 134 0.65 26.88 -14.10
C SER A 134 1.04 26.51 -12.66
N ARG A 135 0.09 26.05 -11.84
CA ARG A 135 0.27 25.73 -10.42
C ARG A 135 0.24 24.24 -10.16
N LEU A 136 0.87 23.84 -9.06
CA LEU A 136 0.93 22.44 -8.64
C LEU A 136 -0.48 21.92 -8.32
N LYS A 137 -0.96 21.04 -9.19
CA LYS A 137 -2.16 20.24 -8.97
C LYS A 137 -1.74 18.82 -8.62
N ILE A 138 -2.38 18.24 -7.61
CA ILE A 138 -2.31 16.81 -7.31
C ILE A 138 -3.62 16.16 -7.75
N ASP A 139 -3.56 15.22 -8.67
CA ASP A 139 -4.73 14.53 -9.21
C ASP A 139 -5.08 13.25 -8.44
N ALA A 140 -4.13 12.67 -7.70
CA ALA A 140 -4.35 11.52 -6.83
C ALA A 140 -3.28 11.43 -5.73
N ILE A 141 -3.66 10.87 -4.59
CA ILE A 141 -2.79 10.69 -3.43
C ILE A 141 -2.61 9.19 -3.18
N PHE A 142 -1.38 8.74 -3.01
CA PHE A 142 -1.05 7.35 -2.73
C PHE A 142 -0.14 7.23 -1.51
N VAL A 143 -0.58 6.47 -0.52
CA VAL A 143 0.26 6.08 0.62
C VAL A 143 0.85 4.70 0.30
N TYR A 144 2.05 4.69 -0.30
CA TYR A 144 2.69 3.46 -0.80
C TYR A 144 3.18 2.56 0.33
N ASN A 145 3.64 3.16 1.43
CA ASN A 145 4.13 2.48 2.62
C ASN A 145 3.91 3.38 3.84
N ASP A 146 4.20 2.89 5.04
CA ASP A 146 4.19 3.69 6.26
C ASP A 146 4.98 5.00 6.10
N PRO A 147 4.39 6.16 6.44
CA PRO A 147 5.10 7.42 6.57
C PRO A 147 6.20 7.42 7.65
N ARG A 148 7.23 8.24 7.47
CA ARG A 148 8.34 8.39 8.42
C ARG A 148 8.18 9.63 9.30
N ASP A 149 7.63 10.70 8.74
CA ASP A 149 7.19 11.89 9.48
C ASP A 149 5.68 11.99 9.34
N TRP A 150 4.93 11.32 10.23
CA TRP A 150 3.47 11.32 10.20
C TRP A 150 2.88 12.73 10.22
N GLY A 151 3.55 13.70 10.85
CA GLY A 151 3.10 15.08 10.91
C GLY A 151 3.15 15.75 9.54
N LEU A 152 4.29 15.65 8.86
CA LEU A 152 4.45 16.19 7.51
C LEU A 152 3.50 15.50 6.52
N ASP A 153 3.56 14.17 6.43
CA ASP A 153 2.77 13.41 5.47
C ASP A 153 1.26 13.64 5.69
N ALA A 154 0.78 13.63 6.94
CA ALA A 154 -0.63 13.90 7.23
C ALA A 154 -1.04 15.34 6.89
N SER A 155 -0.19 16.34 7.18
CA SER A 155 -0.52 17.74 6.90
C SER A 155 -0.63 18.00 5.40
N ILE A 156 0.32 17.49 4.59
CA ILE A 156 0.27 17.64 3.14
C ILE A 156 -0.95 16.91 2.54
N ILE A 157 -1.28 15.71 3.01
CA ILE A 157 -2.48 14.99 2.55
C ILE A 157 -3.74 15.78 2.92
N LEU A 158 -3.83 16.31 4.15
CA LEU A 158 -4.96 17.11 4.60
C LEU A 158 -5.14 18.37 3.73
N ASP A 159 -4.06 19.15 3.55
CA ASP A 159 -4.07 20.36 2.74
C ASP A 159 -4.50 20.07 1.29
N THR A 160 -4.01 18.95 0.74
CA THR A 160 -4.40 18.50 -0.61
C THR A 160 -5.90 18.22 -0.71
N LEU A 161 -6.47 17.50 0.28
CA LEU A 161 -7.89 17.17 0.28
C LEU A 161 -8.81 18.36 0.55
N LEU A 162 -8.32 19.36 1.30
CA LEU A 162 -9.05 20.60 1.56
C LEU A 162 -8.92 21.62 0.43
N SER A 163 -7.96 21.44 -0.48
CA SER A 163 -7.71 22.36 -1.58
C SER A 163 -8.83 22.41 -2.62
N HIS A 164 -8.85 23.46 -3.43
CA HIS A 164 -9.67 23.51 -4.65
C HIS A 164 -9.10 22.51 -5.66
N ALA A 165 -9.84 21.45 -5.98
CA ALA A 165 -9.51 20.48 -7.04
C ALA A 165 -8.09 19.89 -7.00
N GLY A 166 -7.46 19.81 -5.82
CA GLY A 166 -6.08 19.30 -5.67
C GLY A 166 -4.98 20.33 -5.89
N TYR A 167 -5.30 21.61 -6.13
CA TYR A 167 -4.31 22.68 -6.26
C TYR A 167 -3.75 23.08 -4.89
N ILE A 168 -2.56 22.56 -4.56
CA ILE A 168 -1.88 22.82 -3.28
C ILE A 168 -1.75 24.34 -3.05
N GLY A 169 -1.94 24.77 -1.79
CA GLY A 169 -1.87 26.17 -1.38
C GLY A 169 -3.19 26.94 -1.52
N THR A 170 -4.24 26.28 -2.03
CA THR A 170 -5.60 26.81 -2.04
C THR A 170 -6.45 26.15 -0.95
N LEU A 171 -7.61 26.74 -0.67
CA LEU A 171 -8.67 26.14 0.15
C LEU A 171 -9.96 26.18 -0.65
N SER A 172 -10.69 25.06 -0.72
CA SER A 172 -11.99 25.04 -1.39
C SER A 172 -12.97 25.96 -0.65
N SER A 173 -13.66 26.82 -1.41
CA SER A 173 -14.72 27.69 -0.89
C SER A 173 -15.96 26.93 -0.43
N LYS A 174 -16.08 25.63 -0.79
CA LYS A 174 -17.18 24.77 -0.36
C LYS A 174 -16.97 24.19 1.03
N ASN A 175 -15.73 24.14 1.53
CA ASN A 175 -15.44 23.54 2.83
C ASN A 175 -16.21 24.26 3.96
N GLY A 176 -16.98 23.50 4.74
CA GLY A 176 -17.78 24.02 5.84
C GLY A 176 -19.15 24.58 5.43
N ASP A 177 -19.51 24.55 4.14
CA ASP A 177 -20.85 24.92 3.70
C ASP A 177 -21.88 23.84 4.10
N THR A 178 -22.58 24.09 5.20
CA THR A 178 -23.61 23.20 5.75
C THR A 178 -24.82 23.00 4.83
N SER A 179 -24.97 23.78 3.75
CA SER A 179 -26.03 23.58 2.77
C SER A 179 -25.69 22.50 1.74
N LEU A 180 -24.42 22.09 1.65
CA LEU A 180 -23.92 21.07 0.72
C LEU A 180 -23.77 19.70 1.40
N PRO A 181 -23.76 18.60 0.62
CA PRO A 181 -23.44 17.27 1.16
C PRO A 181 -22.10 17.26 1.89
N ASN A 182 -22.03 16.49 2.98
CA ASN A 182 -20.82 16.37 3.81
C ASN A 182 -20.27 17.72 4.30
N ASN A 183 -21.15 18.70 4.56
CA ASN A 183 -20.80 20.09 4.89
C ASN A 183 -19.85 20.73 3.87
N GLY A 184 -20.03 20.37 2.59
CA GLY A 184 -19.24 20.86 1.46
C GLY A 184 -17.79 20.37 1.38
N TYR A 185 -17.30 19.65 2.40
CA TYR A 185 -16.01 18.97 2.33
C TYR A 185 -16.02 17.90 1.25
N LEU A 186 -14.92 17.83 0.49
CA LEU A 186 -14.74 16.90 -0.63
C LEU A 186 -15.76 17.08 -1.77
N GLN A 187 -16.45 18.23 -1.84
CA GLN A 187 -17.43 18.55 -2.91
C GLN A 187 -16.84 19.38 -4.06
N ASP A 188 -15.52 19.55 -4.10
CA ASP A 188 -14.83 20.40 -5.06
C ASP A 188 -13.77 19.65 -5.86
N SER A 189 -14.16 18.48 -6.37
CA SER A 189 -13.32 17.57 -7.16
C SER A 189 -12.02 17.19 -6.45
N PRO A 190 -12.05 16.76 -5.18
CA PRO A 190 -10.84 16.39 -4.46
C PRO A 190 -10.17 15.17 -5.12
N PRO A 191 -8.82 15.09 -5.08
CA PRO A 191 -8.12 13.90 -5.55
C PRO A 191 -8.48 12.67 -4.70
N PRO A 192 -8.61 11.46 -5.28
CA PRO A 192 -8.79 10.24 -4.52
C PRO A 192 -7.55 9.93 -3.68
N LEU A 193 -7.79 9.29 -2.53
CA LEU A 193 -6.75 8.86 -1.59
C LEU A 193 -6.66 7.33 -1.50
N TYR A 194 -5.52 6.80 -1.90
CA TYR A 194 -5.25 5.37 -1.93
C TYR A 194 -4.30 4.95 -0.82
N TYR A 195 -4.69 3.94 -0.04
CA TYR A 195 -3.81 3.25 0.90
C TYR A 195 -3.42 1.89 0.33
N SER A 196 -2.17 1.47 0.51
CA SER A 196 -1.68 0.20 -0.01
C SER A 196 -1.85 -0.97 0.97
N ASN A 197 -1.99 -0.68 2.27
CA ASN A 197 -1.97 -1.65 3.35
C ASN A 197 -2.93 -1.25 4.50
N PRO A 198 -3.92 -2.09 4.88
CA PRO A 198 -4.85 -1.79 5.95
C PRO A 198 -4.37 -2.27 7.34
N ASP A 199 -3.24 -2.96 7.43
CA ASP A 199 -2.82 -3.60 8.67
C ASP A 199 -2.52 -2.56 9.75
N LEU A 200 -3.31 -2.60 10.82
CA LEU A 200 -3.06 -1.81 12.02
C LEU A 200 -1.77 -2.25 12.72
N TRP A 201 -1.56 -3.57 12.80
CA TRP A 201 -0.45 -4.20 13.51
C TRP A 201 0.37 -5.07 12.57
N TRP A 202 1.70 -5.04 12.73
CA TRP A 202 2.60 -5.95 12.04
C TRP A 202 3.75 -6.44 12.95
N ALA A 203 4.31 -7.60 12.61
CA ALA A 203 5.44 -8.19 13.30
C ALA A 203 6.78 -7.64 12.79
N SER A 204 7.48 -6.90 13.65
CA SER A 204 8.82 -6.34 13.38
C SER A 204 9.92 -7.12 14.11
N SER A 205 11.17 -6.63 14.08
CA SER A 205 12.26 -7.19 14.92
C SER A 205 12.10 -6.89 16.41
N TYR A 206 11.20 -5.97 16.79
CA TYR A 206 10.85 -5.73 18.18
C TYR A 206 9.95 -6.85 18.73
N HIS A 207 10.02 -7.14 20.03
CA HIS A 207 9.31 -8.27 20.65
C HIS A 207 7.77 -8.11 20.66
N ALA A 208 7.26 -6.91 20.45
CA ALA A 208 5.84 -6.60 20.37
C ALA A 208 5.46 -6.04 18.99
N SER A 209 4.25 -6.33 18.52
CA SER A 209 3.72 -5.83 17.24
C SER A 209 3.75 -4.30 17.20
N ARG A 210 4.10 -3.72 16.07
CA ARG A 210 4.20 -2.26 15.87
C ARG A 210 3.05 -1.78 14.98
N LEU A 211 2.75 -0.49 15.05
CA LEU A 211 1.78 0.12 14.15
C LEU A 211 2.30 0.02 12.72
N GLY A 212 1.41 -0.38 11.81
CA GLY A 212 1.61 -0.34 10.37
C GLY A 212 0.82 0.79 9.72
N GLN A 213 0.65 0.72 8.40
CA GLN A 213 0.00 1.77 7.63
C GLN A 213 -1.47 1.96 8.04
N GLY A 214 -2.14 0.90 8.51
CA GLY A 214 -3.48 1.02 9.10
C GLY A 214 -3.52 1.91 10.34
N GLY A 215 -2.42 1.97 11.11
CA GLY A 215 -2.26 2.91 12.22
C GLY A 215 -2.16 4.36 11.74
N PHE A 216 -1.40 4.60 10.67
CA PHE A 216 -1.35 5.92 10.04
C PHE A 216 -2.71 6.33 9.48
N ALA A 217 -3.41 5.45 8.76
CA ALA A 217 -4.74 5.71 8.22
C ALA A 217 -5.76 6.02 9.33
N ALA A 218 -5.70 5.31 10.46
CA ALA A 218 -6.55 5.58 11.63
C ALA A 218 -6.24 6.95 12.27
N ALA A 219 -4.95 7.30 12.43
CA ALA A 219 -4.54 8.61 12.93
C ALA A 219 -4.98 9.74 11.99
N PHE A 220 -4.81 9.56 10.68
CA PHE A 220 -5.25 10.52 9.67
C PHE A 220 -6.77 10.69 9.67
N SER A 221 -7.54 9.61 9.81
CA SER A 221 -9.00 9.67 9.94
C SER A 221 -9.44 10.50 11.15
N GLY A 222 -8.76 10.33 12.29
CA GLY A 222 -8.98 11.16 13.48
C GLY A 222 -8.64 12.64 13.26
N LEU A 223 -7.50 12.92 12.61
CA LEU A 223 -7.12 14.28 12.22
C LEU A 223 -8.15 14.92 11.29
N TRP A 224 -8.58 14.20 10.25
CA TRP A 224 -9.60 14.65 9.31
C TRP A 224 -10.90 15.00 10.03
N ALA A 225 -11.39 14.10 10.89
CA ALA A 225 -12.62 14.34 11.65
C ALA A 225 -12.49 15.58 12.54
N ALA A 226 -11.35 15.79 13.20
CA ALA A 226 -11.12 16.98 14.01
C ALA A 226 -11.07 18.27 13.16
N ALA A 227 -10.39 18.24 12.01
CA ALA A 227 -10.22 19.39 11.13
C ALA A 227 -11.51 19.77 10.37
N THR A 228 -12.42 18.82 10.17
CA THR A 228 -13.62 18.99 9.34
C THR A 228 -14.93 18.92 10.12
N ASN A 229 -14.86 19.00 11.45
CA ASN A 229 -16.01 18.88 12.35
C ASN A 229 -16.84 17.61 12.09
N GLY A 230 -16.15 16.48 11.94
CA GLY A 230 -16.75 15.15 11.77
C GLY A 230 -17.22 14.82 10.35
N ALA A 231 -16.81 15.58 9.33
CA ALA A 231 -17.13 15.24 7.94
C ALA A 231 -16.54 13.86 7.57
N ALA A 232 -17.26 13.10 6.75
CA ALA A 232 -16.81 11.80 6.30
C ALA A 232 -15.61 11.94 5.35
N LEU A 233 -14.55 11.16 5.57
CA LEU A 233 -13.42 11.04 4.66
C LEU A 233 -13.80 10.13 3.48
N THR A 234 -14.56 10.68 2.54
CA THR A 234 -14.97 9.98 1.31
C THR A 234 -13.83 9.96 0.28
N ASN A 235 -14.02 9.26 -0.84
CA ASN A 235 -13.03 9.15 -1.93
C ASN A 235 -11.71 8.45 -1.51
N THR A 236 -11.80 7.58 -0.51
CA THR A 236 -10.69 6.71 -0.10
C THR A 236 -10.86 5.31 -0.66
N GLN A 237 -9.75 4.68 -1.05
CA GLN A 237 -9.73 3.26 -1.39
C GLN A 237 -8.50 2.60 -0.76
N THR A 238 -8.73 1.47 -0.09
CA THR A 238 -7.66 0.72 0.57
C THR A 238 -7.41 -0.58 -0.19
N PHE A 239 -6.15 -0.80 -0.51
CA PHE A 239 -5.60 -2.03 -1.08
C PHE A 239 -4.90 -2.82 0.02
N GLY A 240 -4.40 -4.01 -0.33
CA GLY A 240 -3.79 -4.95 0.60
C GLY A 240 -4.80 -5.94 1.14
N LYS A 241 -4.31 -7.08 1.63
CA LYS A 241 -5.14 -8.08 2.32
C LYS A 241 -5.85 -7.41 3.51
N PRO A 242 -7.13 -7.70 3.80
CA PRO A 242 -7.97 -8.78 3.26
C PRO A 242 -8.83 -8.38 2.04
N HIS A 243 -8.53 -7.28 1.35
CA HIS A 243 -9.43 -6.74 0.32
C HIS A 243 -9.54 -7.61 -0.92
N GLN A 244 -10.77 -7.73 -1.45
CA GLN A 244 -11.11 -8.51 -2.63
C GLN A 244 -10.18 -8.23 -3.82
N GLY A 245 -10.01 -6.95 -4.20
CA GLY A 245 -9.18 -6.58 -5.35
C GLY A 245 -7.71 -7.02 -5.24
N THR A 246 -7.16 -7.09 -4.03
CA THR A 246 -5.79 -7.61 -3.82
C THR A 246 -5.71 -9.11 -4.07
N TYR A 247 -6.72 -9.88 -3.68
CA TYR A 247 -6.77 -11.31 -3.97
C TYR A 247 -7.07 -11.61 -5.44
N GLU A 248 -7.88 -10.78 -6.12
CA GLU A 248 -8.09 -10.87 -7.57
C GLU A 248 -6.77 -10.63 -8.33
N PHE A 249 -6.02 -9.59 -7.94
CA PHE A 249 -4.70 -9.32 -8.46
C PHE A 249 -3.76 -10.50 -8.20
N ALA A 250 -3.73 -11.02 -6.97
CA ALA A 250 -2.87 -12.14 -6.58
C ALA A 250 -3.19 -13.43 -7.36
N GLU A 251 -4.48 -13.79 -7.50
CA GLU A 251 -4.89 -14.95 -8.28
C GLU A 251 -4.46 -14.81 -9.74
N ARG A 252 -4.61 -13.62 -10.34
CA ARG A 252 -4.19 -13.36 -11.72
C ARG A 252 -2.68 -13.53 -11.90
N ILE A 253 -1.87 -13.02 -10.97
CA ILE A 253 -0.41 -13.20 -10.99
C ILE A 253 -0.06 -14.68 -10.80
N LEU A 254 -0.69 -15.38 -9.84
CA LEU A 254 -0.49 -16.81 -9.64
C LEU A 254 -0.83 -17.64 -10.87
N MET A 255 -1.94 -17.34 -11.56
CA MET A 255 -2.33 -18.01 -12.79
C MET A 255 -1.32 -17.76 -13.93
N ARG A 256 -0.83 -16.53 -14.07
CA ARG A 256 0.22 -16.18 -15.04
C ARG A 256 1.52 -16.92 -14.74
N TYR A 257 1.95 -16.92 -13.47
CA TYR A 257 3.15 -17.63 -13.03
C TYR A 257 3.03 -19.15 -13.24
N ARG A 258 1.89 -19.73 -12.85
CA ARG A 258 1.55 -21.14 -13.10
C ARG A 258 1.64 -21.47 -14.58
N LYS A 259 1.08 -20.64 -15.47
CA LYS A 259 1.15 -20.86 -16.92
C LYS A 259 2.60 -20.88 -17.42
N GLY A 260 3.48 -20.04 -16.87
CA GLY A 260 4.91 -20.07 -17.17
C GLY A 260 5.60 -21.37 -16.73
N LEU A 261 5.30 -21.87 -15.53
CA LEU A 261 5.86 -23.12 -15.00
C LEU A 261 5.33 -24.37 -15.71
N VAL A 262 4.02 -24.41 -15.96
CA VAL A 262 3.26 -25.61 -16.37
C VAL A 262 3.02 -25.66 -17.87
N GLY A 263 3.01 -24.53 -18.57
CA GLY A 263 2.88 -24.46 -20.02
C GLY A 263 4.01 -25.19 -20.76
N GLN A 264 5.17 -25.38 -20.10
CA GLN A 264 6.26 -26.22 -20.60
C GLN A 264 6.01 -27.73 -20.42
N VAL A 265 5.05 -28.13 -19.59
CA VAL A 265 4.75 -29.52 -19.18
C VAL A 265 3.40 -30.00 -19.73
N GLY A 266 2.56 -29.11 -20.25
CA GLY A 266 1.28 -29.47 -20.89
C GLY A 266 0.12 -29.78 -19.94
N LEU A 267 0.19 -29.42 -18.64
CA LEU A 267 -1.01 -29.56 -17.79
C LEU A 267 -2.02 -28.43 -18.06
N ASN A 268 -3.11 -28.79 -18.72
CA ASN A 268 -4.26 -27.92 -19.00
C ASN A 268 -5.33 -27.93 -17.89
N ALA A 269 -5.11 -28.67 -16.80
CA ALA A 269 -6.08 -28.72 -15.70
C ALA A 269 -6.26 -27.32 -15.07
N PRO A 270 -7.50 -26.92 -14.73
CA PRO A 270 -7.75 -25.62 -14.08
C PRO A 270 -7.15 -25.60 -12.67
N LEU A 271 -6.77 -24.41 -12.20
CA LEU A 271 -6.41 -24.20 -10.79
C LEU A 271 -7.67 -24.42 -9.94
N ARG A 272 -7.63 -25.37 -9.01
CA ARG A 272 -8.81 -25.74 -8.19
C ARG A 272 -8.80 -25.13 -6.80
N ARG A 273 -7.61 -25.08 -6.18
CA ARG A 273 -7.44 -24.64 -4.80
C ARG A 273 -6.12 -23.90 -4.63
N VAL A 274 -6.13 -22.86 -3.80
CA VAL A 274 -4.97 -22.10 -3.34
C VAL A 274 -4.97 -22.11 -1.81
N PHE A 275 -3.81 -22.35 -1.22
CA PHE A 275 -3.62 -22.26 0.23
C PHE A 275 -2.96 -20.93 0.56
N MET A 276 -3.64 -20.09 1.32
CA MET A 276 -3.09 -18.85 1.86
C MET A 276 -2.45 -19.15 3.20
N VAL A 277 -1.12 -19.12 3.25
CA VAL A 277 -0.34 -19.33 4.47
C VAL A 277 0.03 -17.97 5.05
N GLY A 278 -0.39 -17.69 6.27
CA GLY A 278 -0.15 -16.39 6.92
C GLY A 278 -0.31 -16.43 8.43
N ASP A 279 0.12 -15.35 9.09
CA ASP A 279 0.21 -15.25 10.55
C ASP A 279 -0.80 -14.26 11.14
N ASN A 280 -1.51 -13.48 10.32
CA ASN A 280 -2.44 -12.46 10.76
C ASN A 280 -3.90 -12.83 10.44
N PRO A 281 -4.73 -13.16 11.45
CA PRO A 281 -6.14 -13.47 11.28
C PRO A 281 -6.95 -12.37 10.56
N GLU A 282 -6.71 -11.10 10.88
CA GLU A 282 -7.44 -9.96 10.28
C GLU A 282 -7.03 -9.66 8.83
N SER A 283 -5.96 -10.26 8.34
CA SER A 283 -5.38 -9.96 7.03
C SER A 283 -5.36 -11.21 6.14
N ASP A 284 -4.51 -12.18 6.47
CA ASP A 284 -4.28 -13.37 5.64
C ASP A 284 -5.48 -14.33 5.66
N ILE A 285 -5.97 -14.64 6.86
CA ILE A 285 -7.02 -15.64 7.08
C ILE A 285 -8.36 -15.09 6.63
N LYS A 286 -8.71 -13.89 7.11
CA LYS A 286 -9.92 -13.16 6.71
C LYS A 286 -9.98 -12.94 5.20
N GLY A 287 -8.86 -12.57 4.57
CA GLY A 287 -8.80 -12.39 3.12
C GLY A 287 -9.06 -13.69 2.38
N ALA A 288 -8.40 -14.79 2.74
CA ALA A 288 -8.59 -16.08 2.10
C ALA A 288 -10.01 -16.65 2.30
N ASN A 289 -10.60 -16.47 3.47
CA ASN A 289 -11.96 -16.93 3.77
C ASN A 289 -13.04 -16.15 3.02
N ARG A 290 -12.86 -14.83 2.85
CA ARG A 290 -13.87 -13.94 2.26
C ARG A 290 -13.74 -13.75 0.77
N TYR A 291 -12.55 -14.03 0.22
CA TYR A 291 -12.27 -13.84 -1.19
C TYR A 291 -13.19 -14.69 -2.06
N LYS A 292 -13.86 -14.04 -3.01
CA LYS A 292 -14.72 -14.69 -4.01
C LYS A 292 -13.99 -14.71 -5.34
N SER A 293 -13.42 -15.86 -5.72
CA SER A 293 -12.73 -16.02 -6.99
C SER A 293 -13.69 -15.90 -8.18
N GLY A 294 -13.38 -14.99 -9.11
CA GLY A 294 -14.08 -14.92 -10.40
C GLY A 294 -13.82 -16.14 -11.30
N SER A 295 -12.76 -16.90 -11.04
CA SER A 295 -12.38 -18.10 -11.79
C SER A 295 -12.86 -19.40 -11.12
N GLY A 296 -13.60 -19.31 -10.00
CA GLY A 296 -14.06 -20.48 -9.24
C GLY A 296 -12.96 -21.19 -8.43
N VAL A 297 -11.80 -20.57 -8.24
CA VAL A 297 -10.71 -21.13 -7.44
C VAL A 297 -11.07 -21.04 -5.95
N ARG A 298 -10.99 -22.16 -5.23
CA ARG A 298 -11.18 -22.15 -3.77
C ARG A 298 -9.92 -21.67 -3.07
N TRP A 299 -10.02 -20.64 -2.24
CA TRP A 299 -8.95 -20.26 -1.33
C TRP A 299 -9.20 -20.88 0.05
N SER A 300 -8.15 -21.48 0.63
CA SER A 300 -8.16 -22.15 1.94
C SER A 300 -7.12 -21.48 2.83
N SER A 301 -7.48 -21.13 4.05
CA SER A 301 -6.62 -20.41 4.99
C SER A 301 -5.80 -21.37 5.87
N VAL A 302 -4.51 -21.09 6.00
CA VAL A 302 -3.57 -21.81 6.89
C VAL A 302 -2.90 -20.80 7.80
N LEU A 303 -3.25 -20.83 9.09
CA LEU A 303 -2.68 -19.95 10.11
C LEU A 303 -1.39 -20.56 10.68
N VAL A 304 -0.29 -19.80 10.64
CA VAL A 304 0.98 -20.20 11.28
C VAL A 304 1.17 -19.50 12.63
N LYS A 305 1.83 -20.15 13.59
CA LYS A 305 2.01 -19.60 14.96
C LYS A 305 3.25 -18.72 15.13
N THR A 306 3.96 -18.41 14.05
CA THR A 306 5.28 -17.75 14.08
C THR A 306 5.24 -16.22 13.92
N GLY A 307 4.09 -15.57 14.15
CA GLY A 307 3.94 -14.14 13.81
C GLY A 307 2.94 -13.38 14.69
N VAL A 308 2.08 -12.57 14.07
CA VAL A 308 1.14 -11.67 14.73
C VAL A 308 0.22 -12.43 15.69
N TRP A 309 -0.38 -13.53 15.23
CA TRP A 309 -1.15 -14.40 16.11
C TRP A 309 -0.24 -15.27 16.96
N ARG A 310 -0.56 -15.36 18.25
CA ARG A 310 0.14 -16.21 19.22
C ARG A 310 -0.84 -17.20 19.85
N GLU A 311 -0.34 -18.40 20.08
CA GLU A 311 -1.08 -19.46 20.77
C GLU A 311 -1.52 -19.01 22.17
N GLY A 312 -2.71 -19.42 22.60
CA GLY A 312 -3.33 -18.99 23.84
C GLY A 312 -4.28 -17.78 23.71
N THR A 313 -4.40 -17.21 22.50
CA THR A 313 -5.43 -16.19 22.19
C THR A 313 -6.38 -16.69 21.11
N ALA A 314 -7.68 -16.41 21.26
CA ALA A 314 -8.66 -16.74 20.22
C ALA A 314 -8.38 -15.86 18.99
N PRO A 315 -8.18 -16.45 17.79
CA PRO A 315 -8.01 -15.65 16.58
C PRO A 315 -9.33 -14.94 16.28
N SER A 316 -9.25 -13.71 15.76
CA SER A 316 -10.43 -12.93 15.39
C SER A 316 -11.18 -13.48 14.17
N GLU A 317 -10.51 -14.34 13.38
CA GLU A 317 -11.08 -15.06 12.25
C GLU A 317 -10.59 -16.52 12.30
N ALA A 318 -11.50 -17.49 12.15
CA ALA A 318 -11.16 -18.90 12.16
C ALA A 318 -10.47 -19.33 10.85
N SER A 319 -9.39 -20.10 10.95
CA SER A 319 -8.69 -20.69 9.79
C SER A 319 -9.17 -22.11 9.48
N GLU A 320 -9.01 -22.55 8.23
CA GLU A 320 -9.26 -23.96 7.84
C GLU A 320 -8.22 -24.90 8.46
N TYR A 321 -6.98 -24.43 8.57
CA TYR A 321 -5.87 -25.14 9.20
C TYR A 321 -5.07 -24.21 10.12
N THR A 322 -4.49 -24.77 11.18
CA THR A 322 -3.54 -24.08 12.07
C THR A 322 -2.34 -24.98 12.30
N VAL A 323 -1.13 -24.48 12.02
CA VAL A 323 0.11 -25.26 12.05
C VAL A 323 1.24 -24.47 12.69
N ASP A 324 2.29 -25.16 13.16
CA ASP A 324 3.35 -24.52 13.94
C ASP A 324 4.19 -23.56 13.11
N GLY A 325 4.54 -23.90 11.88
CA GLY A 325 5.28 -23.01 10.99
C GLY A 325 5.04 -23.24 9.49
N VAL A 326 5.74 -22.46 8.67
CA VAL A 326 5.58 -22.48 7.21
C VAL A 326 5.98 -23.80 6.56
N TRP A 327 6.86 -24.59 7.18
CA TRP A 327 7.20 -25.93 6.68
C TRP A 327 6.05 -26.92 6.89
N ASP A 328 5.36 -26.85 8.02
CA ASP A 328 4.22 -27.73 8.32
C ASP A 328 2.98 -27.37 7.50
N ALA A 329 2.94 -26.13 6.99
CA ALA A 329 1.90 -25.66 6.06
C ALA A 329 2.04 -26.23 4.63
N VAL A 330 3.25 -26.67 4.24
CA VAL A 330 3.61 -27.14 2.88
C VAL A 330 3.61 -28.66 2.80
#